data_AF-A0A651HAJ4-F1
#
_entry.id   AF-A0A651HAJ4-F1
#
_cell.length_a   1.000
_cell.length_b   1.000
_cell.length_c   1.000
_cell.angle_alpha   90.00
_cell.angle_beta   90.00
_cell.angle_gamma   90.00
#
_symmetry.space_group_name_H-M   'P 1'
#
loop_
_entity.id
_entity.type
_entity.pdbx_description
1 polymer ?
#
loop_
_entity_poly.entity_id
_entity_poly.type
_entity_poly.pdbx_seq_one_letter_code
_entity_poly.pdbx_strand_id
1 'polypeptide(L)'
;MPDEMPAAFEARISDPRDLPVEVRPSWIVLDDLHLQPAGPMPGLVAAYPQARILMIDDDAEEWDVCGDLVLNPELGLRAPEGKEARLLWGERFAPLRPGLADPLPPPPGARPPEGRGLLVLPGGTDPTGLARAVLEQLLATDAGHFHPVVILASEHPDAAAVDRLLGRFPGGCRLEKVDSRRLAGWMRVCAAGVLACGSSVYEAAALGLPFLGVVAVENQIIKGAAVERLWRLPVLERSRVPHAPLGMILRRLVESGGCDRFVGIDGGGASRVVDRMEALERF
;
A
#
# COMPACT_ATOMS: atom_id res chain seq x y z
N MET A 1 -18.40 30.37 8.61
CA MET A 1 -18.92 29.03 8.33
C MET A 1 -17.93 28.42 7.35
N PRO A 2 -17.30 27.28 7.65
CA PRO A 2 -16.45 26.64 6.66
C PRO A 2 -17.36 26.07 5.57
N ASP A 3 -17.11 26.47 4.34
CA ASP A 3 -17.79 25.95 3.15
C ASP A 3 -17.71 24.42 3.15
N GLU A 4 -18.86 23.77 3.12
CA GLU A 4 -18.96 22.34 2.86
C GLU A 4 -18.34 22.09 1.47
N MET A 5 -17.20 21.39 1.43
CA MET A 5 -16.72 20.81 0.18
C MET A 5 -17.87 20.04 -0.46
N PRO A 6 -18.20 20.26 -1.75
CA PRO A 6 -19.18 19.44 -2.43
C PRO A 6 -18.78 17.98 -2.26
N ALA A 7 -19.73 17.15 -1.84
CA ALA A 7 -19.50 15.73 -1.59
C ALA A 7 -18.79 15.11 -2.80
N ALA A 8 -17.60 14.54 -2.57
CA ALA A 8 -16.92 13.76 -3.59
C ALA A 8 -17.88 12.65 -4.05
N PHE A 9 -18.31 12.72 -5.31
CA PHE A 9 -19.11 11.67 -5.91
C PHE A 9 -18.17 10.52 -6.28
N GLU A 10 -18.12 9.50 -5.43
CA GLU A 10 -17.39 8.26 -5.70
C GLU A 10 -18.38 7.22 -6.25
N ALA A 11 -18.32 6.98 -7.55
CA ALA A 11 -19.02 5.88 -8.19
C ALA A 11 -18.01 4.92 -8.79
N ARG A 12 -18.08 3.64 -8.41
CA ARG A 12 -17.38 2.57 -9.14
C ARG A 12 -18.13 2.36 -10.43
N ILE A 13 -17.54 2.83 -11.52
CA ILE A 13 -18.13 2.78 -12.84
C ILE A 13 -17.26 1.86 -13.69
N SER A 14 -17.84 0.75 -14.10
CA SER A 14 -17.14 -0.25 -14.93
C SER A 14 -16.99 0.21 -16.39
N ASP A 15 -17.86 1.12 -16.86
CA ASP A 15 -17.77 1.75 -18.18
C ASP A 15 -17.92 3.27 -18.04
N PRO A 16 -16.90 4.07 -18.39
CA PRO A 16 -16.94 5.53 -18.25
C PRO A 16 -18.13 6.22 -18.97
N ARG A 17 -18.79 5.53 -19.91
CA ARG A 17 -20.02 6.00 -20.57
C ARG A 17 -21.27 5.95 -19.67
N ASP A 18 -21.21 5.22 -18.57
CA ASP A 18 -22.29 5.07 -17.59
C ASP A 18 -22.26 6.14 -16.48
N LEU A 19 -21.29 7.08 -16.55
CA LEU A 19 -21.31 8.28 -15.72
C LEU A 19 -22.63 9.06 -15.97
N PRO A 20 -23.39 9.44 -14.92
CA PRO A 20 -24.60 10.23 -15.11
C PRO A 20 -24.28 11.54 -15.82
N VAL A 21 -25.02 11.86 -16.88
CA VAL A 21 -24.86 13.07 -17.73
C VAL A 21 -24.91 14.38 -16.91
N GLU A 22 -25.47 14.32 -15.70
CA GLU A 22 -25.59 15.45 -14.77
C GLU A 22 -24.27 15.79 -14.06
N VAL A 23 -23.29 14.88 -14.01
CA VAL A 23 -21.99 15.13 -13.40
C VAL A 23 -21.08 15.80 -14.41
N ARG A 24 -20.60 17.01 -14.09
CA ARG A 24 -19.59 17.75 -14.87
C ARG A 24 -18.27 17.80 -14.10
N PRO A 25 -17.45 16.73 -14.14
CA PRO A 25 -16.21 16.71 -13.40
C PRO A 25 -15.19 17.69 -14.01
N SER A 26 -14.39 18.35 -13.15
CA SER A 26 -13.16 19.05 -13.56
C SER A 26 -12.00 18.08 -13.77
N TRP A 27 -12.02 16.96 -13.05
CA TRP A 27 -11.00 15.90 -13.10
C TRP A 27 -11.64 14.52 -13.20
N ILE A 28 -11.01 13.66 -13.99
CA ILE A 28 -11.23 12.23 -14.02
C ILE A 28 -9.93 11.55 -13.60
N VAL A 29 -10.01 10.68 -12.60
CA VAL A 29 -8.88 9.87 -12.12
C VAL A 29 -9.06 8.47 -12.66
N LEU A 30 -8.04 7.97 -13.36
CA LEU A 30 -8.02 6.62 -13.94
C LEU A 30 -7.00 5.78 -13.18
N ASP A 31 -7.46 4.68 -12.58
CA ASP A 31 -6.66 3.71 -11.83
C ASP A 31 -7.06 2.30 -12.29
N ASP A 32 -6.64 1.95 -13.50
CA ASP A 32 -6.97 0.68 -14.13
C ASP A 32 -5.78 0.15 -14.94
N LEU A 33 -5.20 -0.92 -14.42
CA LEU A 33 -4.11 -1.72 -14.99
C LEU A 33 -4.38 -2.27 -16.40
N HIS A 34 -5.63 -2.23 -16.87
CA HIS A 34 -6.04 -2.79 -18.16
C HIS A 34 -6.37 -1.74 -19.22
N LEU A 35 -6.24 -0.45 -18.92
CA LEU A 35 -6.35 0.60 -19.93
C LEU A 35 -5.11 0.56 -20.83
N GLN A 36 -5.30 0.06 -22.05
CA GLN A 36 -4.25 -0.19 -23.03
C GLN A 36 -3.51 1.09 -23.52
N PRO A 37 -2.32 0.96 -24.15
CA PRO A 37 -1.45 2.04 -24.68
C PRO A 37 -2.04 3.08 -25.63
N ALA A 38 -3.33 3.00 -25.94
CA ALA A 38 -3.99 3.96 -26.82
C ALA A 38 -4.41 5.26 -26.11
N GLY A 39 -4.18 5.39 -24.80
CA GLY A 39 -4.52 6.57 -24.00
C GLY A 39 -5.92 6.53 -23.39
N PRO A 40 -6.41 7.65 -22.79
CA PRO A 40 -7.75 7.70 -22.23
C PRO A 40 -8.73 7.34 -23.35
N MET A 41 -9.64 6.42 -23.03
CA MET A 41 -10.67 5.94 -23.95
C MET A 41 -11.23 7.14 -24.74
N PRO A 42 -11.07 7.22 -26.08
CA PRO A 42 -11.50 8.39 -26.85
C PRO A 42 -12.96 8.79 -26.59
N GLY A 43 -13.80 7.82 -26.24
CA GLY A 43 -15.18 8.06 -25.80
C GLY A 43 -15.31 8.81 -24.47
N LEU A 44 -14.42 8.59 -23.51
CA LEU A 44 -14.39 9.32 -22.23
C LEU A 44 -13.96 10.78 -22.43
N VAL A 45 -12.89 11.01 -23.21
CA VAL A 45 -12.46 12.38 -23.56
C VAL A 45 -13.56 13.12 -24.32
N ALA A 46 -14.23 12.44 -25.25
CA ALA A 46 -15.34 13.02 -26.02
C ALA A 46 -16.59 13.29 -25.16
N ALA A 47 -16.87 12.45 -24.16
CA ALA A 47 -18.00 12.63 -23.25
C ALA A 47 -17.77 13.77 -22.24
N TYR A 48 -16.51 14.00 -21.85
CA TYR A 48 -16.12 15.00 -20.84
C TYR A 48 -14.99 15.91 -21.36
N PRO A 49 -15.21 16.69 -22.43
CA PRO A 49 -14.15 17.49 -23.05
C PRO A 49 -13.62 18.62 -22.15
N GLN A 50 -14.34 18.96 -21.08
CA GLN A 50 -13.92 19.92 -20.07
C GLN A 50 -13.06 19.32 -18.96
N ALA A 51 -13.08 18.00 -18.78
CA ALA A 51 -12.42 17.32 -17.68
C ALA A 51 -10.96 17.06 -18.02
N ARG A 52 -10.08 17.25 -17.03
CA ARG A 52 -8.68 16.82 -17.08
C ARG A 52 -8.51 15.41 -16.58
N ILE A 53 -7.41 14.79 -16.98
CA ILE A 53 -7.16 13.38 -16.72
C ILE A 53 -5.90 13.23 -15.87
N LEU A 54 -6.09 12.67 -14.67
CA LEU A 54 -5.02 12.11 -13.87
C LEU A 54 -5.00 10.60 -14.11
N MET A 55 -3.91 10.09 -14.68
CA MET A 55 -3.69 8.67 -14.84
C MET A 55 -2.78 8.16 -13.71
N ILE A 56 -3.20 7.11 -13.03
CA ILE A 56 -2.37 6.34 -12.10
C ILE A 56 -1.80 5.16 -12.87
N ASP A 57 -0.48 5.04 -12.82
CA ASP A 57 0.27 4.03 -13.54
C ASP A 57 1.30 3.42 -12.57
N ASP A 58 1.14 2.15 -12.24
CA ASP A 58 2.06 1.39 -11.40
C ASP A 58 2.86 0.33 -12.19
N ASP A 59 2.64 0.22 -13.50
CA ASP A 59 3.43 -0.58 -14.43
C ASP A 59 4.29 0.38 -15.26
N ALA A 60 5.57 0.51 -14.89
CA ALA A 60 6.56 1.45 -15.44
C ALA A 60 6.92 1.25 -16.94
N GLU A 61 5.98 0.80 -17.77
CA GLU A 61 6.09 0.74 -19.22
C GLU A 61 6.08 2.16 -19.83
N GLU A 62 6.75 2.32 -20.96
CA GLU A 62 6.90 3.60 -21.64
C GLU A 62 5.57 4.03 -22.27
N TRP A 63 4.77 4.81 -21.55
CA TRP A 63 3.57 5.42 -22.11
C TRP A 63 3.91 6.74 -22.81
N ASP A 64 3.46 6.88 -24.06
CA ASP A 64 3.12 8.20 -24.60
C ASP A 64 2.07 8.78 -23.63
N VAL A 65 2.45 9.87 -22.94
CA VAL A 65 1.77 10.42 -21.78
C VAL A 65 0.37 10.88 -22.16
N CYS A 66 -0.61 10.00 -21.98
CA CYS A 66 -1.96 10.20 -22.47
C CYS A 66 -2.90 10.95 -21.49
N GLY A 67 -2.40 11.36 -20.31
CA GLY A 67 -3.11 12.21 -19.35
C GLY A 67 -2.53 13.62 -19.22
N ASP A 68 -3.29 14.54 -18.63
CA ASP A 68 -2.79 15.86 -18.22
C ASP A 68 -1.71 15.71 -17.14
N LEU A 69 -1.96 14.82 -16.18
CA LEU A 69 -1.03 14.37 -15.16
C LEU A 69 -0.91 12.84 -15.17
N VAL A 70 0.28 12.34 -14.86
CA VAL A 70 0.53 10.90 -14.65
C VAL A 70 1.20 10.69 -13.30
N LEU A 71 0.55 9.95 -12.42
CA LEU A 71 1.05 9.53 -11.12
C LEU A 71 1.62 8.12 -11.23
N ASN A 72 2.92 8.00 -10.96
CA ASN A 72 3.57 6.71 -10.79
C ASN A 72 4.38 6.74 -9.49
N PRO A 73 3.87 6.17 -8.38
CA PRO A 73 4.51 6.26 -7.09
C PRO A 73 5.68 5.28 -6.91
N GLU A 74 6.09 4.55 -7.96
CA GLU A 74 7.05 3.45 -7.86
C GLU A 74 8.41 3.87 -7.27
N LEU A 75 8.99 2.98 -6.48
CA LEU A 75 10.16 3.28 -5.66
C LEU A 75 11.39 3.64 -6.51
N GLY A 76 11.94 4.83 -6.26
CA GLY A 76 13.13 5.33 -6.92
C GLY A 76 12.88 5.88 -8.32
N LEU A 77 11.62 5.94 -8.77
CA LEU A 77 11.26 6.58 -10.02
C LEU A 77 11.50 8.10 -9.92
N ARG A 78 11.97 8.70 -11.01
CA ARG A 78 12.21 10.13 -11.13
C ARG A 78 11.76 10.59 -12.50
N ALA A 79 10.94 11.63 -12.54
CA ALA A 79 10.52 12.25 -13.78
C ALA A 79 11.74 12.77 -14.56
N PRO A 80 11.79 12.59 -15.89
CA PRO A 80 12.80 13.21 -16.74
C PRO A 80 12.78 14.73 -16.60
N GLU A 81 13.95 15.34 -16.76
CA GLU A 81 14.11 16.80 -16.72
C GLU A 81 13.15 17.47 -17.72
N GLY A 82 12.43 18.49 -17.25
CA GLY A 82 11.44 19.22 -18.04
C GLY A 82 10.06 18.58 -18.12
N LYS A 83 9.84 17.39 -17.52
CA LYS A 83 8.53 16.72 -17.46
C LYS A 83 7.91 16.68 -16.06
N GLU A 84 8.56 17.23 -15.04
CA GLU A 84 8.17 17.16 -13.61
C GLU A 84 6.88 17.92 -13.27
N ALA A 85 6.41 18.77 -14.19
CA ALA A 85 5.12 19.44 -14.08
C ALA A 85 3.94 18.49 -14.36
N ARG A 86 4.16 17.44 -15.17
CA ARG A 86 3.12 16.49 -15.60
C ARG A 86 3.33 15.08 -15.03
N LEU A 87 4.58 14.67 -14.86
CA LEU A 87 4.95 13.35 -14.36
C LEU A 87 5.20 13.41 -12.86
N LEU A 88 4.22 12.94 -12.09
CA LEU A 88 4.24 12.85 -10.63
C LEU A 88 4.85 11.52 -10.22
N TRP A 89 6.16 11.42 -10.42
CA TRP A 89 6.89 10.15 -10.29
C TRP A 89 7.65 10.01 -8.98
N GLY A 90 7.68 8.77 -8.49
CA GLY A 90 8.43 8.36 -7.33
C GLY A 90 7.62 8.35 -6.05
N GLU A 91 8.23 7.72 -5.06
CA GLU A 91 7.67 7.40 -3.76
C GLU A 91 7.14 8.62 -2.98
N ARG A 92 7.67 9.81 -3.26
CA ARG A 92 7.20 11.09 -2.70
C ARG A 92 5.75 11.44 -3.02
N PHE A 93 5.18 10.82 -4.06
CA PHE A 93 3.79 10.99 -4.46
C PHE A 93 2.90 9.81 -4.05
N ALA A 94 3.43 8.84 -3.28
CA ALA A 94 2.65 7.69 -2.81
C ALA A 94 1.37 8.16 -2.07
N PRO A 95 0.17 7.80 -2.54
CA PRO A 95 -1.09 8.23 -1.95
C PRO A 95 -1.35 7.39 -0.68
N LEU A 96 -0.91 7.92 0.47
CA LEU A 96 -1.16 7.28 1.76
C LEU A 96 -2.51 7.71 2.33
N ARG A 97 -3.14 6.78 3.05
CA ARG A 97 -4.41 7.05 3.73
C ARG A 97 -4.24 8.15 4.78
N PRO A 98 -5.21 9.07 4.92
CA PRO A 98 -5.18 10.07 5.98
C PRO A 98 -5.24 9.39 7.35
N GLY A 99 -4.54 9.95 8.34
CA GLY A 99 -4.55 9.49 9.72
C GLY A 99 -3.36 8.63 10.15
N LEU A 100 -2.43 8.28 9.26
CA LEU A 100 -1.20 7.57 9.67
C LEU A 100 -0.34 8.39 10.65
N ALA A 101 -0.36 9.73 10.52
CA ALA A 101 0.36 10.64 11.41
C ALA A 101 -0.25 10.74 12.84
N ASP A 102 -1.52 10.37 13.00
CA ASP A 102 -2.26 10.42 14.28
C ASP A 102 -2.77 9.02 14.68
N PRO A 103 -1.85 8.11 15.08
CA PRO A 103 -2.18 6.72 15.34
C PRO A 103 -3.05 6.55 16.59
N LEU A 104 -4.03 5.66 16.48
CA LEU A 104 -4.81 5.17 17.61
C LEU A 104 -4.14 3.92 18.18
N PRO A 105 -3.51 3.99 19.38
CA PRO A 105 -2.75 2.87 19.90
C PRO A 105 -3.67 1.66 20.20
N PRO A 106 -3.12 0.44 20.20
CA PRO A 106 -3.89 -0.74 20.56
C PRO A 106 -4.43 -0.66 21.99
N PRO A 107 -5.59 -1.31 22.27
CA PRO A 107 -6.16 -1.39 23.60
C PRO A 107 -5.16 -1.88 24.65
N PRO A 108 -5.24 -1.38 25.90
CA PRO A 108 -4.47 -1.94 27.01
C PRO A 108 -4.68 -3.46 27.11
N GLY A 109 -3.58 -4.24 27.15
CA GLY A 109 -3.61 -5.71 27.18
C GLY A 109 -3.59 -6.39 25.80
N ALA A 110 -3.86 -5.67 24.71
CA ALA A 110 -3.70 -6.20 23.35
C ALA A 110 -2.31 -5.91 22.76
N ARG A 111 -1.53 -5.04 23.40
CA ARG A 111 -0.18 -4.67 22.93
C ARG A 111 0.76 -5.86 23.05
N PRO A 112 1.51 -6.20 21.98
CA PRO A 112 2.56 -7.19 22.08
C PRO A 112 3.67 -6.68 23.02
N PRO A 113 4.44 -7.57 23.65
CA PRO A 113 5.64 -7.18 24.37
C PRO A 113 6.61 -6.44 23.43
N GLU A 114 7.39 -5.53 24.01
CA GLU A 114 8.39 -4.75 23.29
C GLU A 114 9.35 -5.67 22.51
N GLY A 115 9.62 -5.32 21.24
CA GLY A 115 10.47 -6.10 20.36
C GLY A 115 9.84 -7.39 19.79
N ARG A 116 8.61 -7.75 20.19
CA ARG A 116 8.00 -9.03 19.79
C ARG A 116 6.81 -8.93 18.85
N GLY A 117 6.20 -7.76 18.74
CA GLY A 117 5.07 -7.56 17.82
C GLY A 117 5.48 -7.79 16.37
N LEU A 118 4.75 -8.63 15.65
CA LEU A 118 4.99 -8.90 14.23
C LEU A 118 3.71 -8.61 13.45
N LEU A 119 3.73 -7.56 12.62
CA LEU A 119 2.59 -7.26 11.77
C LEU A 119 2.60 -8.17 10.54
N VAL A 120 1.48 -8.80 10.19
CA VAL A 120 1.33 -9.58 8.96
C VAL A 120 0.27 -8.93 8.10
N LEU A 121 0.71 -8.37 6.97
CA LEU A 121 -0.12 -7.65 6.00
C LEU A 121 -0.05 -8.34 4.64
N PRO A 122 -0.92 -9.32 4.38
CA PRO A 122 -0.88 -10.08 3.14
C PRO A 122 -1.41 -9.31 1.92
N GLY A 123 -1.90 -8.08 2.10
CA GLY A 123 -2.65 -7.33 1.10
C GLY A 123 -4.17 -7.44 1.31
N GLY A 124 -4.95 -6.65 0.56
CA GLY A 124 -6.38 -6.49 0.80
C GLY A 124 -7.22 -7.77 0.67
N THR A 125 -6.80 -8.71 -0.18
CA THR A 125 -7.56 -9.92 -0.50
C THR A 125 -6.83 -11.23 -0.19
N ASP A 126 -5.54 -11.18 0.19
CA ASP A 126 -4.66 -12.35 0.41
C ASP A 126 -4.87 -13.54 -0.55
N PRO A 127 -4.82 -13.33 -1.89
CA PRO A 127 -5.24 -14.36 -2.85
C PRO A 127 -4.32 -15.59 -2.86
N THR A 128 -3.14 -15.50 -2.24
CA THR A 128 -2.15 -16.57 -2.19
C THR A 128 -2.01 -17.23 -0.81
N GLY A 129 -2.88 -16.87 0.15
CA GLY A 129 -2.82 -17.39 1.52
C GLY A 129 -1.49 -17.11 2.22
N LEU A 130 -0.91 -15.93 1.99
CA LEU A 130 0.33 -15.47 2.61
C LEU A 130 0.20 -15.42 4.14
N ALA A 131 -0.92 -14.94 4.68
CA ALA A 131 -1.10 -14.87 6.13
C ALA A 131 -0.95 -16.25 6.77
N ARG A 132 -1.62 -17.25 6.18
CA ARG A 132 -1.54 -18.64 6.63
C ARG A 132 -0.12 -19.19 6.55
N ALA A 133 0.56 -19.02 5.41
CA ALA A 133 1.91 -19.55 5.23
C ALA A 133 2.93 -18.94 6.20
N VAL A 134 2.82 -17.65 6.49
CA VAL A 134 3.67 -16.98 7.50
C VAL A 134 3.44 -17.59 8.88
N LEU A 135 2.17 -17.75 9.29
CA LEU A 135 1.86 -18.32 10.60
C LEU A 135 2.30 -19.78 10.72
N GLU A 136 2.10 -20.61 9.69
CA GLU A 136 2.54 -22.00 9.67
C GLU A 136 4.07 -22.12 9.79
N GLN A 137 4.82 -21.31 9.04
CA GLN A 137 6.28 -21.29 9.12
C GLN A 137 6.75 -20.81 10.51
N LEU A 138 6.15 -19.74 11.03
CA LEU A 138 6.52 -19.19 12.34
C LEU A 138 6.23 -20.20 13.46
N LEU A 139 5.13 -20.95 13.39
CA LEU A 139 4.86 -22.02 14.35
C LEU A 139 5.92 -23.12 14.32
N ALA A 140 6.44 -23.43 13.14
CA ALA A 140 7.46 -24.46 12.97
C ALA A 140 8.83 -24.04 13.49
N THR A 141 9.13 -22.73 13.56
CA THR A 141 10.49 -22.23 13.81
C THR A 141 10.62 -21.32 15.03
N ASP A 142 9.61 -20.50 15.35
CA ASP A 142 9.74 -19.37 16.28
C ASP A 142 8.42 -19.02 17.02
N ALA A 143 7.55 -20.01 17.27
CA ALA A 143 6.22 -19.85 17.86
C ALA A 143 6.18 -19.05 19.19
N GLY A 144 7.24 -19.10 19.98
CA GLY A 144 7.33 -18.46 21.30
C GLY A 144 8.01 -17.08 21.30
N HIS A 145 8.52 -16.60 20.17
CA HIS A 145 9.24 -15.34 20.10
C HIS A 145 8.33 -14.20 19.63
N PHE A 146 7.70 -14.34 18.48
CA PHE A 146 6.87 -13.30 17.88
C PHE A 146 5.41 -13.39 18.32
N HIS A 147 4.76 -12.22 18.38
CA HIS A 147 3.34 -12.04 18.66
C HIS A 147 2.67 -11.52 17.39
N PRO A 148 2.12 -12.41 16.53
CA PRO A 148 1.60 -12.00 15.24
C PRO A 148 0.30 -11.20 15.36
N VAL A 149 0.25 -10.10 14.62
CA VAL A 149 -0.93 -9.26 14.42
C VAL A 149 -1.28 -9.32 12.94
N VAL A 150 -2.31 -10.09 12.58
CA VAL A 150 -2.68 -10.33 11.18
C VAL A 150 -3.83 -9.42 10.80
N ILE A 151 -3.71 -8.70 9.69
CA ILE A 151 -4.86 -7.96 9.12
C ILE A 151 -5.47 -8.79 8.01
N LEU A 152 -6.70 -9.24 8.24
CA LEU A 152 -7.41 -10.11 7.30
C LEU A 152 -8.92 -10.01 7.54
N ALA A 153 -9.68 -9.78 6.46
CA ALA A 153 -11.13 -9.66 6.50
C ALA A 153 -11.80 -10.94 7.00
N SER A 154 -12.95 -10.81 7.68
CA SER A 154 -13.72 -11.95 8.21
C SER A 154 -14.27 -12.82 7.08
N GLU A 155 -14.54 -12.20 5.92
CA GLU A 155 -15.08 -12.83 4.72
C GLU A 155 -14.00 -13.62 3.94
N HIS A 156 -12.73 -13.53 4.34
CA HIS A 156 -11.65 -14.26 3.69
C HIS A 156 -11.84 -15.78 3.86
N PRO A 157 -11.70 -16.60 2.80
CA PRO A 157 -11.93 -18.05 2.87
C PRO A 157 -11.12 -18.77 3.97
N ASP A 158 -9.89 -18.30 4.22
CA ASP A 158 -9.00 -18.86 5.24
C ASP A 158 -9.11 -18.21 6.63
N ALA A 159 -10.03 -17.26 6.88
CA ALA A 159 -10.11 -16.53 8.16
C ALA A 159 -10.17 -17.47 9.37
N ALA A 160 -11.00 -18.52 9.33
CA ALA A 160 -11.11 -19.49 10.41
C ALA A 160 -9.84 -20.33 10.60
N ALA A 161 -9.09 -20.62 9.53
CA ALA A 161 -7.81 -21.32 9.63
C ALA A 161 -6.74 -20.43 10.25
N VAL A 162 -6.70 -19.15 9.85
CA VAL A 162 -5.82 -18.13 10.42
C VAL A 162 -6.09 -17.92 11.91
N ASP A 163 -7.36 -17.85 12.33
CA ASP A 163 -7.72 -17.72 13.75
C ASP A 163 -7.24 -18.92 14.59
N ARG A 164 -7.38 -20.15 14.06
CA ARG A 164 -6.85 -21.35 14.73
C ARG A 164 -5.33 -21.33 14.86
N LEU A 165 -4.62 -20.82 13.86
CA LEU A 165 -3.16 -20.69 13.91
C LEU A 165 -2.75 -19.61 14.91
N LEU A 166 -3.42 -18.45 14.91
CA LEU A 166 -3.17 -17.35 15.84
C LEU A 166 -3.38 -17.75 17.30
N GLY A 167 -4.39 -18.59 17.59
CA GLY A 167 -4.61 -19.13 18.94
C GLY A 167 -3.46 -19.98 19.50
N ARG A 168 -2.47 -20.32 18.66
CA ARG A 168 -1.25 -21.04 19.07
C ARG A 168 -0.08 -20.09 19.37
N PHE A 169 -0.23 -18.79 19.14
CA PHE A 169 0.78 -17.78 19.48
C PHE A 169 0.40 -17.05 20.77
N PRO A 170 1.38 -16.72 21.62
CA PRO A 170 1.14 -15.80 22.73
C PRO A 170 0.61 -14.45 22.20
N GLY A 171 -0.58 -14.04 22.63
CA GLY A 171 -1.17 -12.75 22.24
C GLY A 171 -1.39 -12.57 20.73
N GLY A 172 -1.44 -13.66 19.96
CA GLY A 172 -1.77 -13.61 18.53
C GLY A 172 -3.17 -13.03 18.33
N CYS A 173 -3.32 -12.09 17.39
CA CYS A 173 -4.61 -11.49 17.12
C CYS A 173 -4.84 -11.23 15.63
N ARG A 174 -6.09 -11.36 15.20
CA ARG A 174 -6.56 -10.95 13.88
C ARG A 174 -7.31 -9.64 14.01
N LEU A 175 -7.03 -8.72 13.09
CA LEU A 175 -7.70 -7.44 12.98
C LEU A 175 -8.53 -7.38 11.71
N GLU A 176 -9.74 -6.85 11.85
CA GLU A 176 -10.72 -6.73 10.78
C GLU A 176 -11.10 -5.25 10.64
N LYS A 177 -11.48 -4.82 9.42
CA LYS A 177 -12.01 -3.46 9.12
C LYS A 177 -11.18 -2.36 9.80
N VAL A 178 -9.86 -2.43 9.61
CA VAL A 178 -8.90 -1.54 10.28
C VAL A 178 -8.79 -0.23 9.51
N ASP A 179 -9.19 0.88 10.14
CA ASP A 179 -8.94 2.22 9.62
C ASP A 179 -7.45 2.60 9.70
N SER A 180 -7.08 3.71 9.06
CA SER A 180 -5.69 4.16 8.97
C SER A 180 -5.05 4.42 10.33
N ARG A 181 -5.79 5.01 11.28
CA ARG A 181 -5.27 5.38 12.60
C ARG A 181 -4.99 4.14 13.43
N ARG A 182 -5.92 3.18 13.40
CA ARG A 182 -5.77 1.90 14.08
C ARG A 182 -4.64 1.07 13.46
N LEU A 183 -4.51 1.06 12.14
CA LEU A 183 -3.38 0.42 11.46
C LEU A 183 -2.06 1.02 11.92
N ALA A 184 -1.96 2.35 11.90
CA ALA A 184 -0.77 3.06 12.32
C ALA A 184 -0.41 2.78 13.79
N GLY A 185 -1.41 2.67 14.68
CA GLY A 185 -1.20 2.28 16.06
C GLY A 185 -0.59 0.89 16.22
N TRP A 186 -1.05 -0.09 15.42
CA TRP A 186 -0.47 -1.43 15.41
C TRP A 186 0.93 -1.46 14.79
N MET A 187 1.14 -0.77 13.68
CA MET A 187 2.47 -0.63 13.07
C MET A 187 3.49 -0.05 14.06
N ARG A 188 3.11 0.95 14.88
CA ARG A 188 4.01 1.56 15.88
C ARG A 188 4.39 0.67 17.05
N VAL A 189 3.58 -0.33 17.40
CA VAL A 189 3.90 -1.26 18.50
C VAL A 189 4.56 -2.55 18.02
N CYS A 190 4.53 -2.81 16.71
CA CYS A 190 5.22 -3.94 16.11
C CYS A 190 6.70 -3.63 15.90
N ALA A 191 7.55 -4.62 16.14
CA ALA A 191 8.98 -4.52 15.95
C ALA A 191 9.40 -4.75 14.49
N ALA A 192 8.62 -5.55 13.76
CA ALA A 192 8.79 -5.80 12.33
C ALA A 192 7.46 -6.17 11.66
N GLY A 193 7.46 -6.22 10.33
CA GLY A 193 6.35 -6.74 9.54
C GLY A 193 6.74 -7.83 8.55
N VAL A 194 5.75 -8.62 8.13
CA VAL A 194 5.77 -9.40 6.88
C VAL A 194 4.67 -8.85 5.98
N LEU A 195 5.07 -8.23 4.88
CA LEU A 195 4.18 -7.43 4.02
C LEU A 195 4.19 -8.00 2.61
N ALA A 196 3.03 -8.14 1.98
CA ALA A 196 2.97 -8.22 0.53
C ALA A 196 3.55 -6.94 -0.09
N CYS A 197 4.29 -7.06 -1.18
CA CYS A 197 4.94 -5.94 -1.88
C CYS A 197 3.93 -5.12 -2.72
N GLY A 198 2.80 -4.74 -2.12
CA GLY A 198 1.81 -3.80 -2.66
C GLY A 198 2.00 -2.39 -2.10
N SER A 199 0.94 -1.56 -2.07
CA SER A 199 1.00 -0.19 -1.54
C SER A 199 1.29 -0.10 -0.04
N SER A 200 1.00 -1.15 0.74
CA SER A 200 1.23 -1.19 2.20
C SER A 200 2.70 -1.01 2.59
N VAL A 201 3.65 -1.23 1.68
CA VAL A 201 5.08 -0.99 1.93
C VAL A 201 5.38 0.49 2.17
N TYR A 202 4.63 1.39 1.51
CA TYR A 202 4.76 2.83 1.71
C TYR A 202 4.21 3.26 3.08
N GLU A 203 3.17 2.59 3.58
CA GLU A 203 2.62 2.86 4.91
C GLU A 203 3.58 2.42 6.01
N ALA A 204 4.19 1.23 5.87
CA ALA A 204 5.24 0.78 6.77
C ALA A 204 6.44 1.72 6.76
N ALA A 205 6.86 2.18 5.58
CA ALA A 205 7.93 3.14 5.41
C ALA A 205 7.62 4.48 6.10
N ALA A 206 6.41 5.02 5.94
CA ALA A 206 5.97 6.27 6.59
C ALA A 206 5.97 6.20 8.12
N LEU A 207 5.82 4.98 8.67
CA LEU A 207 5.78 4.73 10.10
C LEU A 207 7.08 4.14 10.65
N GLY A 208 8.11 4.01 9.81
CA GLY A 208 9.42 3.49 10.21
C GLY A 208 9.42 2.00 10.59
N LEU A 209 8.40 1.23 10.19
CA LEU A 209 8.30 -0.20 10.48
C LEU A 209 9.19 -0.98 9.52
N PRO A 210 10.29 -1.62 9.97
CA PRO A 210 11.06 -2.51 9.10
C PRO A 210 10.24 -3.76 8.77
N PHE A 211 10.38 -4.27 7.55
CA PHE A 211 9.61 -5.45 7.12
C PHE A 211 10.39 -6.41 6.23
N LEU A 212 9.93 -7.65 6.21
CA LEU A 212 10.20 -8.64 5.16
C LEU A 212 9.14 -8.45 4.06
N GLY A 213 9.58 -8.08 2.87
CA GLY A 213 8.71 -7.99 1.70
C GLY A 213 8.42 -9.37 1.13
N VAL A 214 7.20 -9.57 0.63
CA VAL A 214 6.80 -10.79 -0.07
C VAL A 214 6.14 -10.43 -1.39
N VAL A 215 6.73 -10.88 -2.49
CA VAL A 215 6.10 -10.81 -3.81
C VAL A 215 5.04 -11.90 -3.86
N ALA A 216 3.78 -11.51 -3.68
CA ALA A 216 2.63 -12.43 -3.64
C ALA A 216 2.06 -12.72 -5.03
N VAL A 217 2.12 -11.75 -5.93
CA VAL A 217 1.56 -11.79 -7.29
C VAL A 217 2.49 -11.04 -8.24
N GLU A 218 2.35 -11.27 -9.55
CA GLU A 218 3.29 -10.81 -10.59
C GLU A 218 3.49 -9.28 -10.61
N ASN A 219 2.42 -8.51 -10.46
CA ASN A 219 2.45 -7.04 -10.43
C ASN A 219 3.18 -6.45 -9.19
N GLN A 220 3.70 -7.29 -8.30
CA GLN A 220 4.52 -6.87 -7.15
C GLN A 220 6.01 -7.09 -7.38
N ILE A 221 6.44 -7.67 -8.51
CA ILE A 221 7.85 -8.00 -8.78
C ILE A 221 8.71 -6.74 -8.82
N ILE A 222 8.30 -5.73 -9.58
CA ILE A 222 9.05 -4.47 -9.74
C ILE A 222 9.23 -3.80 -8.37
N LYS A 223 8.13 -3.68 -7.61
CA LYS A 223 8.12 -3.11 -6.27
C LYS A 223 8.98 -3.90 -5.29
N GLY A 224 8.89 -5.23 -5.32
CA GLY A 224 9.73 -6.11 -4.50
C GLY A 224 11.21 -5.91 -4.78
N ALA A 225 11.62 -5.88 -6.05
CA ALA A 225 13.01 -5.64 -6.44
C ALA A 225 13.49 -4.24 -6.01
N ALA A 226 12.62 -3.23 -6.10
CA ALA A 226 12.94 -1.87 -5.64
C ALA A 226 13.09 -1.78 -4.12
N VAL A 227 12.21 -2.44 -3.34
CA VAL A 227 12.34 -2.56 -1.87
C VAL A 227 13.67 -3.20 -1.50
N GLU A 228 14.04 -4.32 -2.13
CA GLU A 228 15.30 -5.01 -1.85
C GLU A 228 16.51 -4.14 -2.16
N ARG A 229 16.51 -3.48 -3.33
CA ARG A 229 17.65 -2.70 -3.80
C ARG A 229 17.81 -1.35 -3.07
N LEU A 230 16.73 -0.59 -2.94
CA LEU A 230 16.76 0.80 -2.46
C LEU A 230 16.65 0.88 -0.94
N TRP A 231 15.74 0.11 -0.34
CA TRP A 231 15.56 0.08 1.11
C TRP A 231 16.39 -0.99 1.80
N ARG A 232 17.07 -1.87 1.05
CA ARG A 232 17.95 -2.92 1.58
C ARG A 232 17.22 -3.83 2.57
N LEU A 233 15.93 -4.05 2.32
CA LEU A 233 15.09 -4.94 3.10
C LEU A 233 15.04 -6.33 2.44
N PRO A 234 14.95 -7.41 3.23
CA PRO A 234 14.81 -8.74 2.66
C PRO A 234 13.48 -8.85 1.92
N VAL A 235 13.50 -9.48 0.74
CA VAL A 235 12.31 -9.78 -0.05
C VAL A 235 12.31 -11.25 -0.44
N LEU A 236 11.14 -11.88 -0.43
CA LEU A 236 10.94 -13.26 -0.84
C LEU A 236 9.81 -13.37 -1.85
N GLU A 237 9.89 -14.35 -2.74
CA GLU A 237 8.70 -14.82 -3.43
C GLU A 237 7.80 -15.58 -2.46
N ARG A 238 6.48 -15.47 -2.66
CA ARG A 238 5.49 -16.20 -1.87
C ARG A 238 5.73 -17.71 -1.79
N SER A 239 6.21 -18.31 -2.87
CA SER A 239 6.54 -19.74 -2.97
C SER A 239 7.65 -20.17 -2.00
N ARG A 240 8.53 -19.24 -1.60
CA ARG A 240 9.69 -19.49 -0.73
C ARG A 240 9.36 -19.38 0.75
N VAL A 241 8.28 -18.67 1.10
CA VAL A 241 7.88 -18.42 2.50
C VAL A 241 7.85 -19.70 3.36
N PRO A 242 7.24 -20.83 2.93
CA PRO A 242 7.17 -22.04 3.76
C PRO A 242 8.53 -22.69 4.08
N HIS A 243 9.57 -22.36 3.30
CA HIS A 243 10.90 -22.97 3.41
C HIS A 243 11.98 -22.00 3.90
N ALA A 244 11.64 -20.71 3.99
CA ALA A 244 12.56 -19.68 4.44
C ALA A 244 12.74 -19.73 5.96
N PRO A 245 13.92 -19.38 6.49
CA PRO A 245 14.15 -19.26 7.93
C PRO A 245 13.58 -17.94 8.47
N LEU A 246 12.25 -17.75 8.40
CA LEU A 246 11.63 -16.43 8.62
C LEU A 246 12.01 -15.83 9.97
N GLY A 247 11.98 -16.60 11.07
CA GLY A 247 12.29 -15.99 12.35
C GLY A 247 13.77 -15.63 12.54
N MET A 248 14.71 -16.21 11.78
CA MET A 248 16.08 -15.67 11.71
C MET A 248 16.11 -14.35 10.93
N ILE A 249 15.41 -14.28 9.80
CA ILE A 249 15.33 -13.07 8.97
C ILE A 249 14.70 -11.92 9.77
N LEU A 250 13.59 -12.19 10.43
CA LEU A 250 12.84 -11.21 11.23
C LEU A 250 13.63 -10.74 12.46
N ARG A 251 14.35 -11.63 13.15
CA ARG A 251 15.21 -11.22 14.28
C ARG A 251 16.32 -10.28 13.84
N ARG A 252 17.02 -10.60 12.75
CA ARG A 252 18.04 -9.71 12.18
C ARG A 252 17.45 -8.36 11.76
N LEU A 253 16.24 -8.38 11.22
CA LEU A 253 15.55 -7.17 10.82
C LEU A 253 15.24 -6.27 12.02
N VAL A 254 14.69 -6.84 13.11
CA VAL A 254 14.46 -6.15 14.39
C VAL A 254 15.76 -5.59 14.96
N GLU A 255 16.83 -6.39 14.98
CA GLU A 255 18.16 -5.98 15.47
C GLU A 255 18.78 -4.84 14.64
N SER A 256 18.50 -4.80 13.33
CA SER A 256 19.13 -3.83 12.43
C SER A 256 18.60 -2.40 12.51
N GLY A 257 17.44 -2.19 13.16
CA GLY A 257 16.76 -0.88 13.20
C GLY A 257 16.21 -0.43 11.84
N GLY A 258 15.20 0.45 11.84
CA GLY A 258 14.34 0.68 10.66
C GLY A 258 14.22 2.09 10.09
N CYS A 259 14.73 3.15 10.73
CA CYS A 259 14.28 4.51 10.38
C CYS A 259 15.00 5.16 9.18
N ASP A 260 16.30 4.91 8.97
CA ASP A 260 17.10 5.72 8.02
C ASP A 260 16.97 5.28 6.55
N ARG A 261 16.21 4.22 6.27
CA ARG A 261 16.15 3.57 4.96
C ARG A 261 15.00 4.08 4.08
N PHE A 262 14.00 4.75 4.67
CA PHE A 262 12.75 5.13 4.01
C PHE A 262 12.75 6.58 3.49
N VAL A 263 13.76 6.94 2.69
CA VAL A 263 13.87 8.30 2.14
C VAL A 263 12.72 8.58 1.18
N GLY A 264 12.13 9.77 1.28
CA GLY A 264 11.12 10.27 0.35
C GLY A 264 9.66 9.98 0.74
N ILE A 265 9.42 9.24 1.82
CA ILE A 265 8.06 8.97 2.33
C ILE A 265 7.78 9.82 3.57
N ASP A 266 6.87 10.79 3.44
CA ASP A 266 6.43 11.67 4.55
C ASP A 266 4.90 11.64 4.77
N GLY A 267 4.17 10.84 4.00
CA GLY A 267 2.71 10.77 4.02
C GLY A 267 1.98 11.93 3.35
N GLY A 268 2.71 12.89 2.77
CA GLY A 268 2.14 14.03 2.04
C GLY A 268 1.92 13.78 0.54
N GLY A 269 2.09 12.55 0.05
CA GLY A 269 2.04 12.23 -1.39
C GLY A 269 0.70 12.59 -2.04
N ALA A 270 -0.42 12.23 -1.40
CA ALA A 270 -1.75 12.59 -1.90
C ALA A 270 -1.96 14.11 -2.00
N SER A 271 -1.54 14.86 -0.97
CA SER A 271 -1.61 16.34 -0.99
C SER A 271 -0.78 16.92 -2.12
N ARG A 272 0.43 16.40 -2.38
CA ARG A 272 1.25 16.84 -3.51
C ARG A 272 0.60 16.58 -4.87
N VAL A 273 -0.17 15.51 -5.01
CA VAL A 273 -0.93 15.22 -6.24
C VAL A 273 -2.07 16.23 -6.40
N VAL A 274 -2.83 16.49 -5.33
CA VAL A 274 -3.93 17.48 -5.33
C VAL A 274 -3.40 18.88 -5.64
N ASP A 275 -2.30 19.31 -5.02
CA ASP A 275 -1.66 20.61 -5.28
C ASP A 275 -1.32 20.78 -6.78
N ARG A 276 -0.92 19.68 -7.43
CA ARG A 276 -0.61 19.68 -8.88
C ARG A 276 -1.86 19.73 -9.74
N MET A 277 -2.92 19.03 -9.34
CA MET A 277 -4.22 19.11 -10.01
C MET A 277 -4.77 20.54 -9.96
N GLU A 278 -4.78 21.16 -8.77
CA GLU A 278 -5.24 22.54 -8.57
C GLU A 278 -4.36 23.58 -9.30
N ALA A 279 -3.05 23.35 -9.36
CA ALA A 279 -2.13 24.27 -10.04
C ALA A 279 -2.45 24.36 -11.54
N LEU A 280 -2.83 23.24 -12.16
CA LEU A 280 -3.25 23.25 -13.54
C LEU A 280 -4.59 24.00 -13.70
N GLU A 281 -5.55 23.89 -12.77
CA GLU A 281 -6.90 24.50 -12.91
C GLU A 281 -6.89 26.02 -13.02
N ARG A 282 -5.82 26.66 -12.57
CA ARG A 282 -5.64 28.12 -12.61
C ARG A 282 -5.21 28.65 -13.98
N PHE A 283 -5.03 27.78 -14.97
CA PHE A 283 -4.64 28.06 -16.35
C PHE A 283 -5.57 27.35 -17.34
#